data_AF-A0A968XMD6-F1
#
_entry.id   AF-A0A968XMD6-F1
#
_cell.length_a   1.000
_cell.length_b   1.000
_cell.length_c   1.000
_cell.angle_alpha   90.00
_cell.angle_beta   90.00
_cell.angle_gamma   90.00
#
_symmetry.space_group_name_H-M   'P 1'
#
loop_
_entity.id
_entity.type
_entity.pdbx_description
1 polymer ?
#
loop_
_entity_poly.entity_id
_entity_poly.type
_entity_poly.pdbx_seq_one_letter_code
_entity_poly.pdbx_strand_id
1 'polypeptide(L)'
;LIDANQAENVFDAKGKHVFPAAVDSHFHVGIYRPHSEDAQSESMSALVGGVGTIISYWRTGHHYLNKTGAYKDILPEVMQLSDGNFYTDYCYHIAVMTAAQLDEVEWLVENAGVGSFKFYMFYKALTLSADSTKGSDYTMAENYDLGHLYELMTRVSAIAEKYKDKARISLSLHCENPELIRVFIDRANKQGLTGLKAYSEGRPPLSEKLSVHEAAILADATGCPINLLHLSSRRRFASRN
;
A
#
# COMPACT_ATOMS: atom_id res chain seq x y z
N LEU A 1 7.08 11.21 -38.51
CA LEU A 1 7.84 9.97 -38.23
C LEU A 1 9.29 10.27 -38.53
N ILE A 2 10.19 9.99 -37.59
CA ILE A 2 11.64 10.20 -37.76
C ILE A 2 12.13 9.18 -38.81
N ASP A 3 13.01 9.60 -39.72
CA ASP A 3 13.63 8.69 -40.70
C ASP A 3 14.53 7.68 -39.96
N ALA A 4 14.38 6.39 -40.24
CA ALA A 4 15.19 5.34 -39.63
C ALA A 4 16.70 5.54 -39.89
N ASN A 5 17.08 6.19 -41.00
CA ASN A 5 18.48 6.51 -41.31
C ASN A 5 19.08 7.62 -40.42
N GLN A 6 18.23 8.30 -39.64
CA GLN A 6 18.64 9.33 -38.69
C GLN A 6 18.67 8.82 -37.24
N ALA A 7 18.29 7.55 -37.00
CA ALA A 7 18.27 6.95 -35.67
C ALA A 7 19.58 6.24 -35.35
N GLU A 8 20.05 6.37 -34.11
CA GLU A 8 21.20 5.61 -33.60
C GLU A 8 20.89 4.11 -33.51
N ASN A 9 19.65 3.76 -33.12
CA ASN A 9 19.17 2.39 -32.98
C ASN A 9 17.79 2.23 -33.63
N VAL A 10 17.62 1.15 -34.40
CA VAL A 10 16.36 0.81 -35.07
C VAL A 10 15.92 -0.59 -34.62
N PHE A 11 14.70 -0.69 -34.08
CA PHE A 11 14.11 -1.95 -33.64
C PHE A 11 12.91 -2.32 -34.52
N ASP A 12 12.90 -3.55 -35.06
CA ASP A 12 11.80 -4.04 -35.89
C ASP A 12 10.61 -4.52 -35.02
N ALA A 13 9.52 -3.76 -35.09
CA ALA A 13 8.25 -4.05 -34.45
C ALA A 13 7.18 -4.56 -35.44
N LYS A 14 7.55 -4.98 -36.66
CA LYS A 14 6.60 -5.51 -37.65
C LYS A 14 5.82 -6.70 -37.09
N GLY A 15 4.49 -6.61 -37.17
CA GLY A 15 3.59 -7.63 -36.62
C GLY A 15 3.49 -7.65 -35.10
N LYS A 16 4.06 -6.67 -34.40
CA LYS A 16 4.00 -6.51 -32.94
C LYS A 16 3.17 -5.29 -32.57
N HIS A 17 2.81 -5.21 -31.29
CA HIS A 17 2.20 -4.02 -30.69
C HIS A 17 3.23 -3.32 -29.81
N VAL A 18 3.28 -1.98 -29.91
CA VAL A 18 4.15 -1.13 -29.08
C VAL A 18 3.26 -0.39 -28.10
N PHE A 19 3.51 -0.59 -26.81
CA PHE A 19 2.79 0.05 -25.71
C PHE A 19 3.76 0.87 -24.86
N PRO A 20 3.29 1.91 -24.15
CA PRO A 20 4.01 2.41 -22.99
C PRO A 20 4.29 1.26 -22.01
N ALA A 21 5.42 1.33 -21.31
CA ALA A 21 5.68 0.39 -20.25
C ALA A 21 4.59 0.48 -19.16
N ALA A 22 4.21 -0.66 -18.59
CA ALA A 22 3.17 -0.69 -17.56
C ALA A 22 3.67 -0.04 -16.26
N VAL A 23 2.73 0.49 -15.48
CA VAL A 23 2.95 0.98 -14.11
C VAL A 23 2.29 0.00 -13.16
N ASP A 24 3.08 -0.69 -12.34
CA ASP A 24 2.54 -1.50 -11.25
C ASP A 24 2.40 -0.64 -10.00
N SER A 25 1.15 -0.37 -9.61
CA SER A 25 0.81 0.54 -8.51
C SER A 25 0.63 -0.17 -7.16
N HIS A 26 0.87 -1.48 -7.08
CA HIS A 26 0.77 -2.20 -5.82
C HIS A 26 1.88 -3.22 -5.68
N PHE A 27 3.04 -2.74 -5.24
CA PHE A 27 4.20 -3.58 -4.97
C PHE A 27 4.63 -3.53 -3.50
N HIS A 28 5.44 -4.49 -3.08
CA HIS A 28 6.09 -4.47 -1.76
C HIS A 28 7.54 -4.92 -1.89
N VAL A 29 8.46 -4.02 -1.55
CA VAL A 29 9.91 -4.29 -1.55
C VAL A 29 10.42 -4.22 -0.12
N GLY A 30 11.19 -5.21 0.30
CA GLY A 30 11.91 -5.21 1.57
C GLY A 30 11.12 -5.74 2.77
N ILE A 31 10.06 -6.54 2.57
CA ILE A 31 9.30 -7.16 3.67
C ILE A 31 9.95 -8.47 4.14
N TYR A 32 10.35 -9.34 3.20
CA TYR A 32 10.83 -10.69 3.53
C TYR A 32 12.31 -10.90 3.23
N ARG A 33 12.96 -9.88 2.65
CA ARG A 33 14.37 -9.88 2.25
C ARG A 33 14.95 -8.47 2.47
N PRO A 34 16.29 -8.33 2.53
CA PRO A 34 16.92 -7.02 2.56
C PRO A 34 16.44 -6.16 1.39
N HIS A 35 16.14 -4.89 1.66
CA HIS A 35 15.48 -3.98 0.72
C HIS A 35 16.18 -3.91 -0.65
N SER A 36 17.50 -3.74 -0.66
CA SER A 36 18.28 -3.61 -1.90
C SER A 36 18.28 -4.89 -2.73
N GLU A 37 18.33 -6.06 -2.09
CA GLU A 37 18.27 -7.36 -2.78
C GLU A 37 16.89 -7.59 -3.40
N ASP A 38 15.84 -7.27 -2.64
CA ASP A 38 14.45 -7.39 -3.08
C ASP A 38 14.14 -6.39 -4.21
N ALA A 39 14.65 -5.15 -4.12
CA ALA A 39 14.55 -4.16 -5.19
C ALA A 39 15.12 -4.69 -6.51
N GLN A 40 16.30 -5.32 -6.48
CA GLN A 40 16.94 -5.88 -7.67
C GLN A 40 16.14 -7.05 -8.25
N SER A 41 15.83 -8.06 -7.42
CA SER A 41 15.15 -9.26 -7.91
C SER A 41 13.75 -8.96 -8.44
N GLU A 42 13.00 -8.15 -7.71
CA GLU A 42 11.60 -7.91 -8.01
C GLU A 42 11.42 -6.93 -9.17
N SER A 43 12.25 -5.87 -9.27
CA SER A 43 12.17 -4.95 -10.41
C SER A 43 12.65 -5.58 -11.71
N MET A 44 13.63 -6.49 -11.67
CA MET A 44 14.02 -7.29 -12.83
C MET A 44 12.86 -8.17 -13.32
N SER A 45 12.18 -8.85 -12.39
CA SER A 45 11.00 -9.67 -12.70
C SER A 45 9.88 -8.84 -13.35
N ALA A 46 9.59 -7.66 -12.80
CA ALA A 46 8.60 -6.73 -13.33
C ALA A 46 8.96 -6.25 -14.74
N LEU A 47 10.23 -5.88 -14.98
CA LEU A 47 10.71 -5.40 -16.27
C LEU A 47 10.57 -6.45 -17.38
N VAL A 48 10.88 -7.71 -17.08
CA VAL A 48 10.67 -8.84 -18.03
C VAL A 48 9.19 -8.98 -18.40
N GLY A 49 8.28 -8.64 -17.49
CA GLY A 49 6.83 -8.58 -17.73
C GLY A 49 6.33 -7.33 -18.45
N GLY A 50 7.22 -6.38 -18.80
CA GLY A 50 6.85 -5.13 -19.47
C GLY A 50 6.45 -3.99 -18.53
N VAL A 51 6.72 -4.10 -17.23
CA VAL A 51 6.53 -3.02 -16.25
C VAL A 51 7.76 -2.12 -16.23
N GLY A 52 7.57 -0.83 -16.49
CA GLY A 52 8.64 0.17 -16.51
C GLY A 52 8.71 1.01 -15.24
N THR A 53 7.65 1.01 -14.42
CA THR A 53 7.58 1.76 -13.17
C THR A 53 6.89 0.95 -12.08
N ILE A 54 7.50 0.91 -10.89
CA ILE A 54 6.95 0.26 -9.71
C ILE A 54 6.60 1.31 -8.66
N ILE A 55 5.40 1.22 -8.09
CA ILE A 55 5.03 2.00 -6.91
C ILE A 55 4.83 1.05 -5.73
N SER A 56 5.77 1.12 -4.79
CA SER A 56 5.86 0.18 -3.68
C SER A 56 5.26 0.77 -2.40
N TYR A 57 4.55 -0.04 -1.62
CA TYR A 57 4.08 0.37 -0.30
C TYR A 57 5.21 0.19 0.73
N TRP A 58 5.47 1.25 1.51
CA TRP A 58 6.45 1.23 2.57
C TRP A 58 5.87 1.75 3.89
N ARG A 59 6.30 1.16 5.01
CA ARG A 59 5.91 1.59 6.36
C ARG A 59 7.03 1.37 7.39
N THR A 60 6.97 2.11 8.49
CA THR A 60 7.74 1.79 9.69
C THR A 60 7.19 0.55 10.40
N GLY A 61 7.94 0.02 11.37
CA GLY A 61 7.58 -1.18 12.15
C GLY A 61 8.35 -2.43 11.73
N HIS A 62 7.84 -3.60 12.13
CA HIS A 62 8.50 -4.88 11.84
C HIS A 62 8.51 -5.24 10.34
N HIS A 63 9.42 -6.14 9.95
CA HIS A 63 9.68 -6.69 8.61
C HIS A 63 10.38 -5.76 7.61
N TYR A 64 10.18 -4.45 7.69
CA TYR A 64 11.01 -3.50 6.94
C TYR A 64 12.30 -3.23 7.73
N LEU A 65 12.60 -1.96 8.01
CA LEU A 65 13.79 -1.56 8.77
C LEU A 65 13.71 -1.86 10.28
N ASN A 66 12.66 -2.56 10.74
CA ASN A 66 12.42 -2.92 12.15
C ASN A 66 12.55 -1.73 13.11
N LYS A 67 12.04 -0.58 12.69
CA LYS A 67 12.11 0.68 13.43
C LYS A 67 10.91 1.57 13.17
N THR A 68 10.65 2.48 14.10
CA THR A 68 9.62 3.53 14.01
C THR A 68 10.23 4.88 14.40
N GLY A 69 9.55 5.98 14.07
CA GLY A 69 10.06 7.33 14.25
C GLY A 69 9.63 8.27 13.13
N ALA A 70 10.24 9.45 13.08
CA ALA A 70 9.90 10.46 12.08
C ALA A 70 10.30 10.02 10.67
N TYR A 71 9.44 10.31 9.69
CA TYR A 71 9.73 10.04 8.29
C TYR A 71 10.88 10.89 7.75
N LYS A 72 11.07 12.10 8.27
CA LYS A 72 12.22 12.95 7.97
C LYS A 72 13.57 12.25 8.16
N ASP A 73 13.65 11.35 9.13
CA ASP A 73 14.88 10.61 9.44
C ASP A 73 14.92 9.26 8.73
N ILE A 74 13.78 8.59 8.63
CA ILE A 74 13.70 7.21 8.16
C ILE A 74 13.62 7.10 6.63
N LEU A 75 12.85 7.97 5.97
CA LEU A 75 12.65 7.90 4.52
C LEU A 75 13.95 8.08 3.73
N PRO A 76 14.87 8.99 4.10
CA PRO A 76 16.18 9.09 3.42
C PRO A 76 16.98 7.78 3.42
N GLU A 77 16.92 6.99 4.50
CA GLU A 77 17.58 5.68 4.55
C GLU A 77 16.94 4.68 3.58
N VAL A 78 15.61 4.68 3.47
CA VAL A 78 14.90 3.85 2.48
C VAL A 78 15.29 4.25 1.06
N MET A 79 15.36 5.55 0.78
CA MET A 79 15.79 6.04 -0.53
C MET A 79 17.24 5.66 -0.83
N GLN A 80 18.13 5.71 0.16
CA GLN A 80 19.52 5.25 -0.01
C GLN A 80 19.62 3.75 -0.30
N LEU A 81 18.79 2.92 0.34
CA LEU A 81 18.74 1.48 0.06
C LEU A 81 18.14 1.19 -1.33
N SER A 82 17.35 2.11 -1.87
CA SER A 82 16.71 1.99 -3.18
C SER A 82 17.61 2.45 -4.32
N ASP A 83 18.45 3.47 -4.06
CA ASP A 83 19.31 4.09 -5.05
C ASP A 83 20.23 3.07 -5.74
N GLY A 84 20.20 3.06 -7.07
CA GLY A 84 20.96 2.12 -7.90
C GLY A 84 20.53 0.65 -7.84
N ASN A 85 19.47 0.28 -7.10
CA ASN A 85 19.06 -1.11 -6.92
C ASN A 85 17.79 -1.52 -7.71
N PHE A 86 17.08 -0.57 -8.33
CA PHE A 86 15.94 -0.87 -9.20
C PHE A 86 16.35 -0.89 -10.68
N TYR A 87 15.81 -1.85 -11.45
CA TYR A 87 15.88 -1.89 -12.91
C TYR A 87 14.75 -1.13 -13.61
N THR A 88 13.73 -0.72 -12.85
CA THR A 88 12.59 0.11 -13.29
C THR A 88 12.69 1.49 -12.67
N ASP A 89 11.92 2.46 -13.19
CA ASP A 89 11.58 3.62 -12.36
C ASP A 89 10.82 3.16 -11.10
N TYR A 90 10.94 3.91 -10.01
CA TYR A 90 10.26 3.56 -8.76
C TYR A 90 9.82 4.77 -7.95
N CYS A 91 8.76 4.59 -7.16
CA CYS A 91 8.40 5.49 -6.07
C CYS A 91 7.64 4.75 -4.96
N TYR A 92 7.28 5.47 -3.90
CA TYR A 92 6.67 4.88 -2.70
C TYR A 92 5.32 5.49 -2.33
N HIS A 93 4.38 4.59 -2.01
CA HIS A 93 3.24 4.91 -1.17
C HIS A 93 3.65 4.80 0.30
N ILE A 94 3.38 5.81 1.12
CA ILE A 94 3.81 5.83 2.52
C ILE A 94 2.64 5.57 3.46
N ALA A 95 2.77 4.55 4.34
CA ALA A 95 1.76 4.32 5.37
C ALA A 95 2.06 5.15 6.62
N VAL A 96 1.18 6.06 7.00
CA VAL A 96 1.37 6.90 8.20
C VAL A 96 0.97 6.10 9.44
N MET A 97 1.93 5.55 10.17
CA MET A 97 1.75 4.55 11.23
C MET A 97 1.48 5.13 12.62
N THR A 98 2.07 6.28 12.97
CA THR A 98 1.98 6.86 14.33
C THR A 98 1.34 8.24 14.34
N ALA A 99 0.84 8.67 15.51
CA ALA A 99 0.24 9.99 15.66
C ALA A 99 1.22 11.11 15.29
N ALA A 100 2.49 10.99 15.69
CA ALA A 100 3.54 11.96 15.34
C ALA A 100 3.79 12.06 13.83
N GLN A 101 3.65 10.95 13.10
CA GLN A 101 3.81 10.95 11.64
C GLN A 101 2.64 11.62 10.90
N LEU A 102 1.48 11.82 11.55
CA LEU A 102 0.37 12.58 10.96
C LEU A 102 0.77 14.03 10.65
N ASP A 103 1.60 14.61 11.51
CA ASP A 103 2.13 15.98 11.34
C ASP A 103 3.18 16.08 10.21
N GLU A 104 3.60 14.95 9.65
CA GLU A 104 4.57 14.88 8.55
C GLU A 104 3.92 14.75 7.17
N VAL A 105 2.59 14.63 7.08
CA VAL A 105 1.87 14.44 5.80
C VAL A 105 2.21 15.54 4.79
N GLU A 106 2.23 16.80 5.21
CA GLU A 106 2.59 17.92 4.33
C GLU A 106 4.04 17.84 3.88
N TRP A 107 4.97 17.54 4.80
CA TRP A 107 6.38 17.41 4.48
C TRP A 107 6.64 16.26 3.50
N LEU A 108 5.95 15.13 3.66
CA LEU A 108 6.01 13.98 2.76
C LEU A 108 5.60 14.35 1.33
N VAL A 109 4.56 15.18 1.16
CA VAL A 109 4.15 15.66 -0.16
C VAL A 109 5.14 16.69 -0.72
N GLU A 110 5.45 17.73 0.04
CA GLU A 110 6.24 18.88 -0.45
C GLU A 110 7.70 18.55 -0.72
N ASN A 111 8.33 17.79 0.18
CA ASN A 111 9.78 17.62 0.20
C ASN A 111 10.22 16.21 -0.19
N ALA A 112 9.38 15.20 0.06
CA ALA A 112 9.69 13.82 -0.29
C ALA A 112 8.96 13.32 -1.56
N GLY A 113 8.10 14.14 -2.17
CA GLY A 113 7.41 13.81 -3.42
C GLY A 113 6.36 12.69 -3.31
N VAL A 114 5.87 12.41 -2.09
CA VAL A 114 4.87 11.37 -1.86
C VAL A 114 3.51 11.82 -2.38
N GLY A 115 3.01 11.16 -3.42
CA GLY A 115 1.69 11.45 -4.01
C GLY A 115 0.53 10.68 -3.38
N SER A 116 0.79 9.67 -2.57
CA SER A 116 -0.28 8.87 -1.97
C SER A 116 0.16 8.10 -0.73
N PHE A 117 -0.82 7.92 0.16
CA PHE A 117 -0.63 7.33 1.47
C PHE A 117 -1.29 5.97 1.57
N LYS A 118 -0.99 5.21 2.63
CA LYS A 118 -1.57 3.89 2.89
C LYS A 118 -2.09 3.78 4.31
N PHE A 119 -3.22 3.11 4.46
CA PHE A 119 -3.71 2.66 5.76
C PHE A 119 -4.15 1.19 5.72
N TYR A 120 -3.92 0.46 6.81
CA TYR A 120 -4.29 -0.95 6.94
C TYR A 120 -5.30 -1.16 8.07
N MET A 121 -6.56 -1.43 7.72
CA MET A 121 -7.64 -1.49 8.72
C MET A 121 -7.55 -2.69 9.66
N PHE A 122 -6.83 -3.75 9.27
CA PHE A 122 -6.68 -4.93 10.11
C PHE A 122 -5.58 -4.81 11.18
N TYR A 123 -4.60 -3.92 10.99
CA TYR A 123 -3.48 -3.76 11.93
C TYR A 123 -3.89 -3.18 13.29
N LYS A 124 -5.11 -2.63 13.43
CA LYS A 124 -5.65 -2.21 14.73
C LYS A 124 -5.66 -3.32 15.78
N ALA A 125 -5.66 -4.58 15.35
CA ALA A 125 -5.64 -5.73 16.26
C ALA A 125 -4.72 -6.86 15.79
N LEU A 126 -4.48 -7.04 14.49
CA LEU A 126 -3.76 -8.22 13.99
C LEU A 126 -2.37 -7.87 13.46
N THR A 127 -1.46 -8.83 13.50
CA THR A 127 -0.19 -8.80 12.75
C THR A 127 -0.43 -9.12 11.28
N LEU A 128 0.59 -8.96 10.41
CA LEU A 128 0.49 -9.26 8.97
C LEU A 128 -0.08 -10.65 8.68
N SER A 129 0.40 -11.67 9.39
CA SER A 129 -0.04 -13.06 9.26
C SER A 129 -1.35 -13.35 9.99
N ALA A 130 -1.88 -12.41 10.79
CA ALA A 130 -3.02 -12.60 11.68
C ALA A 130 -2.86 -13.76 12.68
N ASP A 131 -1.62 -14.07 13.05
CA ASP A 131 -1.24 -15.10 14.02
C ASP A 131 -1.21 -14.57 15.48
N SER A 132 -1.29 -13.25 15.64
CA SER A 132 -1.33 -12.57 16.94
C SER A 132 -2.33 -11.42 16.93
N THR A 133 -2.96 -11.20 18.09
CA THR A 133 -3.85 -10.06 18.37
C THR A 133 -3.12 -8.83 18.92
N LYS A 134 -1.78 -8.84 18.88
CA LYS A 134 -0.93 -7.71 19.29
C LYS A 134 -0.45 -6.91 18.07
N GLY A 135 -1.39 -6.31 17.35
CA GLY A 135 -1.08 -5.48 16.17
C GLY A 135 -0.14 -4.30 16.48
N SER A 136 -0.24 -3.71 17.67
CA SER A 136 0.62 -2.59 18.13
C SER A 136 2.09 -2.97 18.20
N ASP A 137 2.42 -4.18 18.68
CA ASP A 137 3.80 -4.66 18.75
C ASP A 137 4.39 -4.75 17.35
N TYR A 138 3.61 -5.28 16.39
CA TYR A 138 4.02 -5.46 15.00
C TYR A 138 4.20 -4.13 14.24
N THR A 139 3.27 -3.19 14.44
CA THR A 139 3.30 -1.88 13.78
C THR A 139 4.24 -0.89 14.46
N MET A 140 4.59 -1.11 15.73
CA MET A 140 5.27 -0.14 16.59
C MET A 140 4.49 1.19 16.65
N ALA A 141 3.16 1.10 16.71
CA ALA A 141 2.23 2.22 16.77
C ALA A 141 1.33 2.12 18.01
N GLU A 142 1.04 3.27 18.63
CA GLU A 142 0.22 3.35 19.84
C GLU A 142 -1.26 3.10 19.54
N ASN A 143 -1.83 3.86 18.59
CA ASN A 143 -3.21 3.75 18.15
C ASN A 143 -3.24 3.70 16.62
N TYR A 144 -3.72 2.61 16.04
CA TYR A 144 -3.82 2.43 14.59
C TYR A 144 -5.22 1.96 14.18
N ASP A 145 -6.23 2.73 14.58
CA ASP A 145 -7.65 2.40 14.49
C ASP A 145 -8.43 3.37 13.58
N LEU A 146 -9.77 3.39 13.68
CA LEU A 146 -10.60 4.29 12.90
C LEU A 146 -10.43 5.77 13.29
N GLY A 147 -10.03 6.06 14.53
CA GLY A 147 -9.69 7.42 14.96
C GLY A 147 -8.44 7.92 14.25
N HIS A 148 -7.38 7.11 14.25
CA HIS A 148 -6.17 7.41 13.47
C HIS A 148 -6.46 7.55 11.98
N LEU A 149 -7.32 6.69 11.43
CA LEU A 149 -7.75 6.78 10.03
C LEU A 149 -8.49 8.10 9.74
N TYR A 150 -9.44 8.50 10.59
CA TYR A 150 -10.17 9.76 10.45
C TYR A 150 -9.23 10.97 10.47
N GLU A 151 -8.30 10.96 11.42
CA GLU A 151 -7.25 11.95 11.57
C GLU A 151 -6.36 11.99 10.31
N LEU A 152 -5.89 10.85 9.80
CA LEU A 152 -5.12 10.80 8.56
C LEU A 152 -5.91 11.30 7.36
N MET A 153 -7.17 10.88 7.20
CA MET A 153 -8.05 11.32 6.12
C MET A 153 -8.25 12.84 6.13
N THR A 154 -8.40 13.45 7.31
CA THR A 154 -8.53 14.91 7.44
C THR A 154 -7.29 15.64 6.92
N ARG A 155 -6.09 15.13 7.24
CA ARG A 155 -4.80 15.70 6.79
C ARG A 155 -4.60 15.52 5.29
N VAL A 156 -4.87 14.33 4.78
CA VAL A 156 -4.77 14.01 3.35
C VAL A 156 -5.77 14.83 2.53
N SER A 157 -6.99 15.02 3.02
CA SER A 157 -8.02 15.87 2.39
C SER A 157 -7.55 17.32 2.27
N ALA A 158 -7.06 17.91 3.37
CA ALA A 158 -6.54 19.28 3.38
C ALA A 158 -5.37 19.47 2.40
N ILE A 159 -4.43 18.52 2.36
CA ILE A 159 -3.30 18.56 1.43
C ILE A 159 -3.75 18.31 -0.01
N ALA A 160 -4.68 17.40 -0.27
CA ALA A 160 -5.23 17.18 -1.61
C ALA A 160 -5.86 18.46 -2.18
N GLU A 161 -6.60 19.23 -1.36
CA GLU A 161 -7.15 20.52 -1.78
C GLU A 161 -6.05 21.55 -2.05
N LYS A 162 -5.03 21.63 -1.17
CA LYS A 162 -3.88 22.55 -1.35
C LYS A 162 -3.12 22.29 -2.66
N TYR A 163 -3.02 21.04 -3.11
CA TYR A 163 -2.26 20.65 -4.31
C TYR A 163 -3.10 20.26 -5.53
N LYS A 164 -4.42 20.50 -5.52
CA LYS A 164 -5.35 20.02 -6.56
C LYS A 164 -4.95 20.37 -8.00
N ASP A 165 -4.31 21.51 -8.21
CA ASP A 165 -3.88 22.00 -9.54
C ASP A 165 -2.49 21.48 -9.96
N LYS A 166 -1.77 20.80 -9.05
CA LYS A 166 -0.39 20.34 -9.25
C LYS A 166 -0.28 18.82 -9.24
N ALA A 167 -0.97 18.16 -8.33
CA ALA A 167 -0.86 16.72 -8.13
C ALA A 167 -2.13 16.14 -7.51
N ARG A 168 -2.43 14.89 -7.86
CA ARG A 168 -3.45 14.11 -7.16
C ARG A 168 -2.84 13.52 -5.90
N ILE A 169 -3.40 13.87 -4.75
CA ILE A 169 -3.07 13.27 -3.46
C ILE A 169 -4.22 12.37 -3.01
N SER A 170 -3.93 11.15 -2.57
CA SER A 170 -4.97 10.20 -2.14
C SER A 170 -4.51 9.26 -1.04
N LEU A 171 -5.46 8.68 -0.31
CA LEU A 171 -5.23 7.65 0.70
C LEU A 171 -5.72 6.29 0.21
N SER A 172 -4.80 5.34 0.09
CA SER A 172 -5.12 3.96 -0.30
C SER A 172 -5.38 3.09 0.93
N LEU A 173 -6.39 2.22 0.86
CA LEU A 173 -6.88 1.46 2.03
C LEU A 173 -6.83 -0.05 1.79
N HIS A 174 -6.27 -0.79 2.76
CA HIS A 174 -6.53 -2.22 2.92
C HIS A 174 -7.75 -2.40 3.83
N CYS A 175 -8.86 -2.85 3.25
CA CYS A 175 -10.13 -2.97 3.94
C CYS A 175 -10.38 -4.42 4.37
N GLU A 176 -10.06 -4.76 5.62
CA GLU A 176 -10.55 -5.99 6.25
C GLU A 176 -10.75 -5.75 7.75
N ASN A 177 -11.90 -6.20 8.27
CA ASN A 177 -12.21 -6.03 9.68
C ASN A 177 -11.53 -7.12 10.54
N PRO A 178 -10.61 -6.77 11.45
CA PRO A 178 -9.81 -7.74 12.20
C PRO A 178 -10.60 -8.45 13.31
N GLU A 179 -11.67 -7.84 13.82
CA GLU A 179 -12.52 -8.46 14.84
C GLU A 179 -13.27 -9.65 14.25
N LEU A 180 -13.77 -9.49 13.02
CA LEU A 180 -14.35 -10.59 12.26
C LEU A 180 -13.29 -11.62 11.89
N ILE A 181 -12.15 -11.20 11.34
CA ILE A 181 -11.06 -12.13 10.97
C ILE A 181 -10.70 -13.04 12.14
N ARG A 182 -10.52 -12.49 13.35
CA ARG A 182 -10.23 -13.28 14.56
C ARG A 182 -11.27 -14.37 14.80
N VAL A 183 -12.56 -14.05 14.73
CA VAL A 183 -13.64 -15.02 14.92
C VAL A 183 -13.61 -16.14 13.86
N PHE A 184 -13.29 -15.81 12.61
CA PHE A 184 -13.26 -16.79 11.53
C PHE A 184 -12.00 -17.65 11.55
N ILE A 185 -10.84 -17.10 11.93
CA ILE A 185 -9.62 -17.87 12.21
C ILE A 185 -9.89 -18.89 13.33
N ASP A 186 -10.51 -18.47 14.44
CA ASP A 186 -10.84 -19.36 15.55
C ASP A 186 -11.77 -20.51 15.10
N ARG A 187 -12.71 -20.25 14.19
CA ARG A 187 -13.60 -21.27 13.61
C ARG A 187 -12.83 -22.23 12.72
N ALA A 188 -11.98 -21.73 11.83
CA ALA A 188 -11.17 -22.55 10.93
C ALA A 188 -10.24 -23.49 11.73
N ASN A 189 -9.62 -22.98 12.78
CA ASN A 189 -8.77 -23.75 13.69
C ASN A 189 -9.55 -24.86 14.40
N LYS A 190 -10.76 -24.56 14.92
CA LYS A 190 -11.64 -25.56 15.55
C LYS A 190 -12.10 -26.67 14.59
N GLN A 191 -12.14 -26.38 13.29
CA GLN A 191 -12.43 -27.35 12.24
C GLN A 191 -11.19 -28.15 11.79
N GLY A 192 -10.01 -27.86 12.35
CA GLY A 192 -8.76 -28.51 11.97
C GLY A 192 -8.26 -28.12 10.58
N LEU A 193 -8.73 -27.00 10.02
CA LEU A 193 -8.26 -26.53 8.72
C LEU A 193 -6.81 -26.02 8.82
N THR A 194 -6.03 -26.24 7.76
CA THR A 194 -4.64 -25.76 7.66
C THR A 194 -4.34 -25.16 6.27
N GLY A 195 -3.18 -24.52 6.15
CA GLY A 195 -2.68 -23.97 4.88
C GLY A 195 -3.57 -22.87 4.28
N LEU A 196 -3.55 -22.75 2.95
CA LEU A 196 -4.28 -21.70 2.22
C LEU A 196 -5.79 -21.78 2.40
N LYS A 197 -6.34 -22.97 2.64
CA LYS A 197 -7.77 -23.14 2.90
C LYS A 197 -8.16 -22.49 4.23
N ALA A 198 -7.39 -22.74 5.29
CA ALA A 198 -7.60 -22.07 6.58
C ALA A 198 -7.48 -20.55 6.46
N TYR A 199 -6.47 -20.08 5.73
CA TYR A 199 -6.28 -18.64 5.48
C TYR A 199 -7.51 -18.01 4.81
N SER A 200 -8.04 -18.65 3.75
CA SER A 200 -9.22 -18.16 3.04
C SER A 200 -10.49 -18.20 3.90
N GLU A 201 -10.70 -19.25 4.70
CA GLU A 201 -11.88 -19.35 5.58
C GLU A 201 -11.80 -18.37 6.76
N GLY A 202 -10.58 -18.03 7.20
CA GLY A 202 -10.33 -17.04 8.25
C GLY A 202 -10.63 -15.59 7.84
N ARG A 203 -10.73 -15.31 6.54
CA ARG A 203 -10.91 -13.96 5.98
C ARG A 203 -12.10 -13.92 5.02
N PRO A 204 -13.33 -14.14 5.51
CA PRO A 204 -14.50 -14.21 4.65
C PRO A 204 -14.80 -12.85 4.01
N PRO A 205 -15.46 -12.80 2.83
CA PRO A 205 -15.86 -11.54 2.16
C PRO A 205 -16.61 -10.52 3.02
N LEU A 206 -17.21 -10.96 4.14
CA LEU A 206 -17.87 -10.07 5.10
C LEU A 206 -16.89 -9.10 5.78
N SER A 207 -15.66 -9.52 6.09
CA SER A 207 -14.64 -8.66 6.74
C SER A 207 -14.25 -7.50 5.83
N GLU A 208 -14.03 -7.78 4.54
CA GLU A 208 -13.74 -6.77 3.52
C GLU A 208 -14.92 -5.83 3.34
N LYS A 209 -16.14 -6.37 3.17
CA LYS A 209 -17.34 -5.57 2.97
C LYS A 209 -17.57 -4.58 4.10
N LEU A 210 -17.48 -5.02 5.36
CA LEU A 210 -17.68 -4.14 6.52
C LEU A 210 -16.69 -2.98 6.50
N SER A 211 -15.40 -3.28 6.32
CA SER A 211 -14.37 -2.24 6.33
C SER A 211 -14.41 -1.30 5.12
N VAL A 212 -14.87 -1.76 3.95
CA VAL A 212 -15.16 -0.86 2.84
C VAL A 212 -16.26 0.16 3.20
N HIS A 213 -17.29 -0.24 3.96
CA HIS A 213 -18.35 0.68 4.38
C HIS A 213 -17.85 1.66 5.47
N GLU A 214 -17.10 1.17 6.45
CA GLU A 214 -16.43 2.02 7.46
C GLU A 214 -15.56 3.08 6.77
N ALA A 215 -14.71 2.66 5.82
CA ALA A 215 -13.86 3.55 5.03
C ALA A 215 -14.66 4.59 4.23
N ALA A 216 -15.75 4.16 3.57
CA ALA A 216 -16.58 5.05 2.78
C ALA A 216 -17.27 6.13 3.64
N ILE A 217 -17.76 5.76 4.84
CA ILE A 217 -18.38 6.71 5.78
C ILE A 217 -17.35 7.76 6.24
N LEU A 218 -16.13 7.34 6.59
CA LEU A 218 -15.10 8.27 7.03
C LEU A 218 -14.60 9.16 5.88
N ALA A 219 -14.48 8.61 4.67
CA ALA A 219 -14.10 9.37 3.49
C ALA A 219 -15.15 10.44 3.13
N ASP A 220 -16.44 10.10 3.22
CA ASP A 220 -17.56 11.03 3.04
C ASP A 220 -17.51 12.17 4.08
N ALA A 221 -17.31 11.81 5.36
CA ALA A 221 -17.23 12.79 6.45
C ALA A 221 -16.04 13.76 6.34
N THR A 222 -14.92 13.32 5.76
CA THR A 222 -13.67 14.11 5.68
C THR A 222 -13.41 14.72 4.31
N GLY A 223 -14.15 14.32 3.28
CA GLY A 223 -13.87 14.66 1.88
C GLY A 223 -12.60 14.03 1.31
N CYS A 224 -11.98 13.07 2.01
CA CYS A 224 -10.70 12.50 1.61
C CYS A 224 -10.81 11.68 0.32
N PRO A 225 -9.98 11.94 -0.72
CA PRO A 225 -9.89 11.06 -1.88
C PRO A 225 -9.28 9.70 -1.49
N ILE A 226 -10.09 8.64 -1.55
CA ILE A 226 -9.64 7.29 -1.21
C ILE A 226 -9.44 6.39 -2.43
N ASN A 227 -8.52 5.43 -2.31
CA ASN A 227 -8.34 4.33 -3.24
C ASN A 227 -8.51 2.98 -2.50
N LEU A 228 -9.49 2.19 -2.92
CA LEU A 228 -9.75 0.88 -2.32
C LEU A 228 -8.92 -0.19 -3.04
N LEU A 229 -8.00 -0.83 -2.32
CA LEU A 229 -6.99 -1.71 -2.91
C LEU A 229 -7.42 -3.18 -2.94
N HIS A 230 -6.80 -3.94 -3.86
CA HIS A 230 -6.85 -5.42 -3.98
C HIS A 230 -8.22 -6.02 -3.61
N LEU A 231 -9.25 -5.48 -4.24
CA LEU A 231 -10.61 -5.85 -3.93
C LEU A 231 -10.91 -7.24 -4.46
N SER A 232 -11.18 -8.17 -3.57
CA SER A 232 -11.14 -9.60 -3.85
C SER A 232 -12.52 -10.26 -3.88
N SER A 233 -13.56 -9.57 -3.38
CA SER A 233 -14.92 -10.10 -3.38
C SER A 233 -15.90 -9.29 -4.23
N ARG A 234 -16.82 -10.01 -4.89
CA ARG A 234 -17.89 -9.44 -5.72
C ARG A 234 -18.96 -8.69 -4.90
N ARG A 235 -19.13 -9.02 -3.62
CA ARG A 235 -20.26 -8.56 -2.78
C ARG A 235 -19.99 -7.24 -2.03
N ARG A 236 -18.89 -6.53 -2.33
CA ARG A 236 -18.43 -5.36 -1.57
C ARG A 236 -19.34 -4.13 -1.64
N PHE A 237 -20.08 -3.93 -2.73
CA PHE A 237 -20.96 -2.76 -2.94
C PHE A 237 -22.46 -3.09 -3.03
N ALA A 238 -22.84 -4.36 -2.94
CA ALA A 238 -24.24 -4.75 -3.05
C ALA A 238 -24.95 -4.63 -1.69
N SER A 239 -25.89 -3.70 -1.55
CA SER A 239 -27.02 -3.89 -0.64
C SER A 239 -27.85 -5.06 -1.18
N ARG A 240 -28.32 -5.95 -0.30
CA ARG A 240 -29.38 -6.86 -0.71
C ARG A 240 -30.64 -6.01 -0.81
N ASN A 241 -31.00 -5.63 -2.04
CA ASN A 241 -32.40 -5.38 -2.37
C ASN A 241 -32.99 -6.72 -2.82
#